data_AF-A0A2V6A0H7-F1
#
_entry.id   AF-A0A2V6A0H7-F1
#
_cell.length_a   1.000
_cell.length_b   1.000
_cell.length_c   1.000
_cell.angle_alpha   90.00
_cell.angle_beta   90.00
_cell.angle_gamma   90.00
#
_symmetry.space_group_name_H-M   'P 1'
#
loop_
_entity.id
_entity.type
_entity.pdbx_description
1 polymer ?
#
loop_
_entity_poly.entity_id
_entity_poly.type
_entity_poly.pdbx_seq_one_letter_code
_entity_poly.pdbx_strand_id
1 'polypeptide(L)'
;MITSMSLVRAIHLASCMLLLSGFVFRLLVARPVFTNAKKDARLAFDPLDRRLRNLAAWSLAVSFVSGCFWFWLVAARMSGTNLISALHPEILGTLLARTQFGRLWEVRFAIIAGLVALLFVREQWGQFVKLLFAAALLAALSLAGHAGASIAEGRLIHLVNDAFHLIAAGAWPAGLAPFALFLAQALQADQPDEMQIAASVTRRFSFLSLVTVGTLAITGAVNGYFLVGTLHALVATVYGRLLLLKIALFAAMVVIGAFNLLWLKPQILVAAKSTALGESSKLLRSLRRAERTLPRNHCDHSSRRAGNHAARRSLRNAHRRQ
;
A
#
# COMPACT_ATOMS: atom_id res chain seq x y z
N MET A 1 -2.66 -33.84 -10.03
CA MET A 1 -1.52 -33.44 -9.17
C MET A 1 -0.81 -32.19 -9.66
N ILE A 2 -0.43 -32.07 -10.95
CA ILE A 2 0.31 -30.90 -11.46
C ILE A 2 -0.49 -29.59 -11.32
N THR A 3 -1.78 -29.60 -11.66
CA THR A 3 -2.69 -28.45 -11.50
C THR A 3 -2.85 -28.03 -10.04
N SER A 4 -3.00 -29.00 -9.13
CA SER A 4 -3.11 -28.78 -7.69
C SER A 4 -1.86 -28.11 -7.11
N MET A 5 -0.66 -28.53 -7.51
CA MET A 5 0.59 -27.89 -7.07
C MET A 5 0.69 -26.43 -7.55
N SER A 6 0.36 -26.18 -8.81
CA SER A 6 0.41 -24.81 -9.37
C SER A 6 -0.56 -23.87 -8.66
N LEU A 7 -1.77 -24.35 -8.36
CA LEU A 7 -2.78 -23.58 -7.63
C LEU A 7 -2.32 -23.24 -6.21
N VAL A 8 -1.82 -24.22 -5.46
CA VAL A 8 -1.35 -24.03 -4.08
C VAL A 8 -0.17 -23.06 -4.04
N ARG A 9 0.77 -23.19 -5.00
CA ARG A 9 1.89 -22.25 -5.14
C ARG A 9 1.41 -20.84 -5.45
N ALA A 10 0.40 -20.67 -6.31
CA ALA A 10 -0.18 -19.37 -6.63
C ALA A 10 -0.85 -18.73 -5.40
N ILE A 11 -1.64 -19.49 -4.64
CA ILE A 11 -2.25 -19.03 -3.38
C ILE A 11 -1.19 -18.64 -2.36
N HIS A 12 -0.15 -19.46 -2.21
CA HIS A 12 0.96 -19.18 -1.30
C HIS A 12 1.71 -17.90 -1.68
N LEU A 13 2.00 -17.72 -2.98
CA LEU A 13 2.65 -16.53 -3.49
C LEU A 13 1.78 -15.28 -3.26
N ALA A 14 0.49 -15.35 -3.60
CA ALA A 14 -0.43 -14.22 -3.45
C ALA A 14 -0.59 -13.81 -1.97
N SER A 15 -0.68 -14.78 -1.06
CA SER A 15 -0.78 -14.49 0.38
C SER A 15 0.50 -13.87 0.95
N CYS A 16 1.69 -14.33 0.54
CA CYS A 16 2.95 -13.68 0.92
C CYS A 16 3.08 -12.26 0.34
N MET A 17 2.64 -12.04 -0.90
CA MET A 17 2.63 -10.72 -1.54
C MET A 17 1.67 -9.75 -0.83
N LEU A 18 0.46 -10.19 -0.48
CA LEU A 18 -0.51 -9.38 0.27
C LEU A 18 0.00 -9.03 1.67
N LEU A 19 0.72 -9.95 2.31
CA LEU A 19 1.34 -9.69 3.61
C LEU A 19 2.40 -8.58 3.51
N LEU A 20 3.32 -8.68 2.54
CA LEU A 20 4.30 -7.64 2.25
C LEU A 20 3.62 -6.32 1.94
N SER A 21 2.61 -6.34 1.08
CA SER A 21 1.93 -5.14 0.59
C SER A 21 1.28 -4.36 1.72
N GLY A 22 0.68 -5.04 2.69
CA GLY A 22 0.12 -4.42 3.89
C GLY A 22 1.17 -3.67 4.73
N PHE A 23 2.37 -4.23 4.88
CA PHE A 23 3.47 -3.58 5.62
C PHE A 23 4.11 -2.44 4.83
N VAL A 24 4.34 -2.63 3.53
CA VAL A 24 4.82 -1.58 2.61
C VAL A 24 3.86 -0.39 2.63
N PHE A 25 2.56 -0.64 2.47
CA PHE A 25 1.53 0.40 2.47
C PHE A 25 1.54 1.17 3.79
N ARG A 26 1.53 0.48 4.93
CA ARG A 26 1.58 1.12 6.25
C ARG A 26 2.82 1.97 6.44
N LEU A 27 4.00 1.41 6.15
CA LEU A 27 5.26 2.05 6.51
C LEU A 27 5.64 3.19 5.57
N LEU A 28 5.52 2.98 4.26
CA LEU A 28 6.03 3.92 3.25
C LEU A 28 4.96 4.92 2.78
N VAL A 29 3.67 4.54 2.83
CA VAL A 29 2.58 5.34 2.29
C VAL A 29 1.77 6.00 3.41
N ALA A 30 1.18 5.22 4.30
CA ALA A 30 0.23 5.71 5.30
C ALA A 30 0.92 6.46 6.46
N ARG A 31 1.87 5.80 7.16
CA ARG A 31 2.50 6.33 8.39
C ARG A 31 3.02 7.76 8.23
N PRO A 32 3.78 8.13 7.18
CA PRO A 32 4.32 9.49 7.05
C PRO A 32 3.26 10.59 6.85
N VAL A 33 2.06 10.22 6.39
CA VAL A 33 0.93 11.15 6.26
C VAL A 33 0.23 11.27 7.60
N PHE A 34 -0.10 10.14 8.22
CA PHE A 34 -0.80 10.11 9.50
C PHE A 34 0.03 10.71 10.63
N THR A 35 1.37 10.61 10.62
CA THR A 35 2.22 11.24 11.65
C THR A 35 2.13 12.76 11.70
N ASN A 36 1.75 13.40 10.60
CA ASN A 36 1.63 14.85 10.49
C ASN A 36 0.17 15.34 10.55
N ALA A 37 -0.81 14.44 10.52
CA ALA A 37 -2.24 14.78 10.54
C ALA A 37 -2.71 15.19 11.94
N LYS A 38 -3.80 15.97 12.04
CA LYS A 38 -4.47 16.24 13.33
C LYS A 38 -5.08 14.96 13.91
N LYS A 39 -5.23 14.90 15.25
CA LYS A 39 -5.72 13.71 15.95
C LYS A 39 -7.10 13.27 15.46
N ASP A 40 -8.04 14.20 15.29
CA ASP A 40 -9.41 13.90 14.89
C ASP A 40 -9.46 13.28 13.47
N ALA A 41 -8.68 13.84 12.55
CA ALA A 41 -8.53 13.31 11.21
C ALA A 41 -7.80 11.95 11.17
N ARG A 42 -6.99 11.59 12.17
CA ARG A 42 -6.41 10.23 12.29
C ARG A 42 -7.45 9.22 12.74
N LEU A 43 -8.28 9.58 13.73
CA LEU A 43 -9.31 8.71 14.29
C LEU A 43 -10.33 8.27 13.23
N ALA A 44 -10.61 9.13 12.25
CA ALA A 44 -11.45 8.79 11.09
C ALA A 44 -10.93 7.57 10.29
N PHE A 45 -9.64 7.23 10.39
CA PHE A 45 -9.01 6.09 9.71
C PHE A 45 -8.71 4.90 10.64
N ASP A 46 -9.16 4.90 11.90
CA ASP A 46 -9.03 3.73 12.80
C ASP A 46 -9.65 2.43 12.22
N PRO A 47 -10.81 2.46 11.52
CA PRO A 47 -11.34 1.27 10.87
C PRO A 47 -10.42 0.69 9.79
N LEU A 48 -9.68 1.54 9.08
CA LEU A 48 -8.69 1.11 8.09
C LEU A 48 -7.56 0.34 8.76
N ASP A 49 -7.03 0.82 9.88
CA ASP A 49 -5.96 0.15 10.59
C ASP A 49 -6.36 -1.25 11.05
N ARG A 50 -7.61 -1.41 11.50
CA ARG A 50 -8.19 -2.73 11.83
C ARG A 50 -8.27 -3.62 10.60
N ARG A 51 -8.81 -3.12 9.48
CA ARG A 51 -8.91 -3.88 8.22
C ARG A 51 -7.55 -4.33 7.70
N LEU A 52 -6.55 -3.46 7.74
CA LEU A 52 -5.18 -3.79 7.33
C LEU A 52 -4.52 -4.80 8.29
N ARG A 53 -4.93 -4.86 9.57
CA ARG A 53 -4.39 -5.84 10.54
C ARG A 53 -5.01 -7.20 10.27
N ASN A 54 -6.32 -7.22 10.04
CA ASN A 54 -7.04 -8.43 9.65
C ASN A 54 -6.52 -8.97 8.31
N LEU A 55 -6.27 -8.11 7.33
CA LEU A 55 -5.64 -8.51 6.05
C LEU A 55 -4.31 -9.20 6.30
N ALA A 56 -3.41 -8.60 7.11
CA ALA A 56 -2.13 -9.21 7.44
C ALA A 56 -2.29 -10.55 8.18
N ALA A 57 -3.20 -10.65 9.15
CA ALA A 57 -3.45 -11.88 9.89
C ALA A 57 -3.98 -13.00 8.98
N TRP A 58 -4.95 -12.70 8.12
CA TRP A 58 -5.48 -13.66 7.15
C TRP A 58 -4.45 -14.05 6.11
N SER A 59 -3.68 -13.11 5.57
CA SER A 59 -2.58 -13.41 4.65
C SER A 59 -1.52 -14.31 5.30
N LEU A 60 -1.20 -14.11 6.58
CA LEU A 60 -0.27 -14.96 7.32
C LEU A 60 -0.82 -16.36 7.55
N ALA A 61 -2.09 -16.48 7.95
CA ALA A 61 -2.77 -17.76 8.12
C ALA A 61 -2.83 -18.56 6.81
N VAL A 62 -3.23 -17.91 5.72
CA VAL A 62 -3.26 -18.52 4.38
C VAL A 62 -1.85 -18.91 3.93
N SER A 63 -0.83 -18.08 4.20
CA SER A 63 0.57 -18.41 3.87
C SER A 63 1.03 -19.67 4.61
N PHE A 64 0.73 -19.79 5.90
CA PHE A 64 1.06 -20.98 6.69
C PHE A 64 0.35 -22.23 6.16
N VAL A 65 -0.98 -22.18 6.00
CA VAL A 65 -1.78 -23.34 5.57
C VAL A 65 -1.41 -23.78 4.15
N SER A 66 -1.33 -22.84 3.21
CA SER A 66 -0.89 -23.14 1.84
C SER A 66 0.56 -23.64 1.78
N GLY A 67 1.40 -23.19 2.71
CA GLY A 67 2.73 -23.74 2.93
C GLY A 67 2.65 -25.21 3.30
N CYS A 68 2.00 -25.56 4.42
CA CYS A 68 1.87 -26.96 4.85
C CYS A 68 1.34 -27.86 3.73
N PHE A 69 0.34 -27.39 2.99
CA PHE A 69 -0.23 -28.14 1.88
C PHE A 69 0.76 -28.30 0.71
N TRP A 70 1.53 -27.27 0.37
CA TRP A 70 2.57 -27.37 -0.65
C TRP A 70 3.67 -28.36 -0.24
N PHE A 71 4.12 -28.32 1.01
CA PHE A 71 5.08 -29.28 1.55
C PHE A 71 4.59 -30.72 1.38
N TRP A 72 3.34 -30.97 1.80
CA TRP A 72 2.71 -32.28 1.71
C TRP A 72 2.62 -32.79 0.26
N LEU A 73 2.22 -31.94 -0.68
CA LEU A 73 2.18 -32.31 -2.10
C LEU A 73 3.58 -32.64 -2.65
N VAL A 74 4.61 -31.88 -2.23
CA VAL A 74 6.00 -32.15 -2.64
C VAL A 74 6.50 -33.46 -2.06
N ALA A 75 6.19 -33.75 -0.79
CA ALA A 75 6.52 -35.02 -0.16
C ALA A 75 5.97 -36.21 -0.96
N ALA A 76 4.67 -36.19 -1.28
CA ALA A 76 4.03 -37.23 -2.09
C ALA A 76 4.65 -37.39 -3.47
N ARG A 77 5.01 -36.27 -4.11
CA ARG A 77 5.61 -36.28 -5.44
C ARG A 77 7.04 -36.82 -5.45
N MET A 78 7.83 -36.50 -4.44
CA MET A 78 9.24 -36.96 -4.34
C MET A 78 9.34 -38.40 -3.87
N SER A 79 8.44 -38.87 -2.99
CA SER A 79 8.39 -40.26 -2.55
C SER A 79 7.74 -41.20 -3.57
N GLY A 80 7.02 -40.67 -4.56
CA GLY A 80 6.25 -41.48 -5.52
C GLY A 80 5.06 -42.20 -4.91
N THR A 81 4.64 -41.81 -3.69
CA THR A 81 3.55 -42.46 -2.95
C THR A 81 2.22 -41.71 -3.11
N ASN A 82 1.12 -42.35 -2.69
CA ASN A 82 -0.15 -41.65 -2.58
C ASN A 82 -0.10 -40.56 -1.48
N LEU A 83 -1.10 -39.67 -1.46
CA LEU A 83 -1.15 -38.51 -0.55
C LEU A 83 -1.18 -38.91 0.93
N ILE A 84 -1.84 -40.02 1.28
CA ILE A 84 -1.98 -40.46 2.67
C ILE A 84 -0.64 -41.03 3.17
N SER A 85 -0.02 -41.91 2.38
CA SER A 85 1.29 -42.50 2.65
C SER A 85 2.40 -41.46 2.72
N ALA A 86 2.27 -40.32 2.03
CA ALA A 86 3.24 -39.24 2.09
C ALA A 86 3.34 -38.56 3.47
N LEU A 87 2.37 -38.78 4.37
CA LEU A 87 2.41 -38.29 5.75
C LEU A 87 3.25 -39.18 6.68
N HIS A 88 3.84 -40.27 6.18
CA HIS A 88 4.65 -41.16 7.00
C HIS A 88 5.86 -40.40 7.59
N PRO A 89 6.14 -40.53 8.92
CA PRO A 89 7.19 -39.75 9.59
C PRO A 89 8.57 -39.88 8.95
N GLU A 90 8.90 -41.06 8.39
CA GLU A 90 10.18 -41.29 7.71
C GLU A 90 10.33 -40.47 6.43
N ILE A 91 9.25 -40.36 5.63
CA ILE A 91 9.24 -39.57 4.39
C ILE A 91 9.37 -38.09 4.73
N LEU A 92 8.57 -37.61 5.68
CA LEU A 92 8.59 -36.21 6.12
C LEU A 92 9.95 -35.85 6.75
N GLY A 93 10.48 -36.71 7.62
CA GLY A 93 11.78 -36.53 8.28
C GLY A 93 12.94 -36.53 7.29
N THR A 94 12.92 -37.42 6.29
CA THR A 94 13.90 -37.43 5.21
C THR A 94 13.82 -36.16 4.37
N LEU A 95 12.61 -35.71 4.04
CA LEU A 95 12.41 -34.50 3.25
C LEU A 95 12.89 -33.25 4.00
N LEU A 96 12.57 -33.12 5.28
CA LEU A 96 13.02 -32.00 6.13
C LEU A 96 14.53 -32.01 6.34
N ALA A 97 15.08 -33.11 6.84
CA ALA A 97 16.46 -33.15 7.31
C ALA A 97 17.49 -33.31 6.18
N ARG A 98 17.15 -34.04 5.10
CA ARG A 98 18.13 -34.46 4.08
C ARG A 98 18.05 -33.68 2.77
N THR A 99 17.06 -32.80 2.58
CA THR A 99 16.91 -32.07 1.32
C THR A 99 17.16 -30.57 1.46
N GLN A 100 17.66 -29.95 0.39
CA GLN A 100 17.76 -28.48 0.31
C GLN A 100 16.37 -27.83 0.41
N PHE A 101 15.35 -28.48 -0.16
CA PHE A 101 13.96 -28.03 -0.07
C PHE A 101 13.48 -27.97 1.38
N GLY A 102 13.74 -29.01 2.17
CA GLY A 102 13.41 -29.09 3.59
C GLY A 102 14.03 -27.97 4.42
N ARG A 103 15.33 -27.71 4.26
CA ARG A 103 16.02 -26.59 4.93
C ARG A 103 15.42 -25.22 4.58
N LEU A 104 15.11 -24.98 3.30
CA LEU A 104 14.43 -23.74 2.87
C LEU A 104 13.02 -23.64 3.45
N TRP A 105 12.37 -24.78 3.64
CA TRP A 105 11.06 -24.87 4.27
C TRP A 105 11.12 -24.47 5.75
N GLU A 106 12.06 -25.02 6.51
CA GLU A 106 12.27 -24.69 7.93
C GLU A 106 12.51 -23.20 8.13
N VAL A 107 13.40 -22.60 7.33
CA VAL A 107 13.67 -21.15 7.38
C VAL A 107 12.40 -20.34 7.13
N ARG A 108 11.56 -20.72 6.17
CA ARG A 108 10.30 -20.01 5.88
C ARG A 108 9.29 -20.12 7.02
N PHE A 109 9.17 -21.28 7.64
CA PHE A 109 8.30 -21.47 8.80
C PHE A 109 8.81 -20.71 10.02
N ALA A 110 10.13 -20.62 10.22
CA ALA A 110 10.73 -19.77 11.24
C ALA A 110 10.42 -18.27 11.00
N ILE A 111 10.52 -17.79 9.76
CA ILE A 111 10.13 -16.42 9.40
C ILE A 111 8.63 -16.18 9.66
N ILE A 112 7.76 -17.12 9.30
CA ILE A 112 6.31 -17.03 9.57
C ILE A 112 6.04 -16.98 11.09
N ALA A 113 6.70 -17.84 11.88
CA ALA A 113 6.58 -17.83 13.34
C ALA A 113 7.04 -16.50 13.94
N GLY A 114 8.16 -15.95 13.45
CA GLY A 114 8.62 -14.60 13.83
C GLY A 114 7.61 -13.52 13.48
N LEU A 115 6.97 -13.59 12.30
CA LEU A 115 5.90 -12.66 11.90
C LEU A 115 4.69 -12.76 12.82
N VAL A 116 4.26 -13.98 13.21
CA VAL A 116 3.18 -14.18 14.17
C VAL A 116 3.53 -13.50 15.50
N ALA A 117 4.73 -13.73 16.04
CA ALA A 117 5.17 -13.09 17.28
C ALA A 117 5.17 -11.55 17.16
N LEU A 118 5.67 -11.02 16.05
CA LEU A 118 5.70 -9.58 15.79
C LEU A 118 4.30 -8.95 15.69
N LEU A 119 3.25 -9.69 15.32
CA LEU A 119 1.89 -9.17 15.33
C LEU A 119 1.41 -8.77 16.74
N PHE A 120 1.96 -9.39 17.79
CA PHE A 120 1.63 -9.09 19.20
C PHE A 120 2.52 -8.01 19.83
N VAL A 121 3.63 -7.61 19.18
CA VAL A 121 4.56 -6.59 19.70
C VAL A 121 4.07 -5.16 19.38
N ARG A 122 4.25 -4.22 20.33
CA ARG A 122 3.88 -2.79 20.17
C ARG A 122 4.56 -2.14 18.96
N GLU A 123 3.84 -1.24 18.30
CA GLU A 123 4.14 -0.78 16.94
C GLU A 123 5.40 0.09 16.74
N GLN A 124 5.96 0.70 17.78
CA GLN A 124 6.92 1.81 17.64
C GLN A 124 8.16 1.50 16.76
N TRP A 125 8.70 0.27 16.83
CA TRP A 125 9.78 -0.23 15.95
C TRP A 125 9.38 -1.49 15.15
N GLY A 126 8.19 -2.04 15.41
CA GLY A 126 7.78 -3.33 14.87
C GLY A 126 7.48 -3.32 13.36
N GLN A 127 7.06 -2.20 12.78
CA GLN A 127 6.64 -2.15 11.36
C GLN A 127 7.80 -2.36 10.37
N PHE A 128 8.99 -1.81 10.65
CA PHE A 128 10.16 -2.03 9.81
C PHE A 128 10.64 -3.49 9.89
N VAL A 129 10.68 -4.07 11.10
CA VAL A 129 11.04 -5.48 11.29
C VAL A 129 10.04 -6.41 10.60
N LYS A 130 8.73 -6.14 10.69
CA LYS A 130 7.68 -6.88 9.97
C LYS A 130 7.89 -6.84 8.46
N LEU A 131 8.25 -5.67 7.91
CA LEU A 131 8.55 -5.51 6.49
C LEU A 131 9.77 -6.37 6.09
N LEU A 132 10.85 -6.34 6.88
CA LEU A 132 12.04 -7.15 6.60
C LEU A 132 11.72 -8.64 6.60
N PHE A 133 10.94 -9.13 7.56
CA PHE A 133 10.52 -10.53 7.61
C PHE A 133 9.63 -10.90 6.42
N ALA A 134 8.67 -10.06 6.04
CA ALA A 134 7.82 -10.30 4.88
C ALA A 134 8.61 -10.28 3.57
N ALA A 135 9.60 -9.40 3.43
CA ALA A 135 10.52 -9.37 2.30
C ALA A 135 11.40 -10.62 2.25
N ALA A 136 11.95 -11.03 3.40
CA ALA A 136 12.72 -12.27 3.53
C ALA A 136 11.91 -13.51 3.16
N LEU A 137 10.61 -13.55 3.53
CA LEU A 137 9.71 -14.64 3.16
C LEU A 137 9.54 -14.77 1.64
N LEU A 138 9.39 -13.65 0.92
CA LEU A 138 9.33 -13.64 -0.55
C LEU A 138 10.68 -13.95 -1.20
N ALA A 139 11.77 -13.42 -0.66
CA ALA A 139 13.11 -13.72 -1.14
C ALA A 139 13.43 -15.22 -1.00
N ALA A 140 13.07 -15.85 0.12
CA ALA A 140 13.21 -17.29 0.31
C ALA A 140 12.40 -18.13 -0.72
N LEU A 141 11.32 -17.56 -1.25
CA LEU A 141 10.50 -18.20 -2.29
C LEU A 141 11.20 -18.24 -3.65
N SER A 142 11.97 -17.21 -3.99
CA SER A 142 12.83 -17.21 -5.19
C SER A 142 13.87 -18.34 -5.11
N LEU A 143 14.41 -18.57 -3.91
CA LEU A 143 15.41 -19.61 -3.67
C LEU A 143 14.82 -21.02 -3.81
N ALA A 144 13.59 -21.23 -3.34
CA ALA A 144 12.87 -22.49 -3.50
C ALA A 144 12.57 -22.83 -4.97
N GLY A 145 12.34 -21.83 -5.83
CA GLY A 145 12.14 -22.03 -7.27
C GLY A 145 13.39 -22.51 -8.01
N HIS A 146 14.59 -22.21 -7.48
CA HIS A 146 15.89 -22.51 -8.07
C HIS A 146 16.66 -23.62 -7.36
N ALA A 147 16.09 -24.20 -6.29
CA ALA A 147 16.73 -25.25 -5.49
C ALA A 147 16.91 -26.58 -6.27
N GLY A 148 16.28 -26.73 -7.44
CA GLY A 148 16.40 -27.92 -8.29
C GLY A 148 17.14 -27.73 -9.62
N ALA A 149 17.60 -26.51 -9.94
CA ALA A 149 18.33 -26.22 -11.18
C ALA A 149 19.85 -26.24 -10.93
N SER A 150 20.62 -26.88 -11.82
CA SER A 150 22.08 -27.04 -11.73
C SER A 150 22.83 -25.71 -11.64
N ILE A 151 24.07 -25.79 -11.15
CA ILE A 151 24.99 -24.67 -10.90
C ILE A 151 25.38 -24.04 -12.23
N ALA A 152 24.63 -23.04 -12.68
CA ALA A 152 24.98 -22.19 -13.82
C ALA A 152 25.64 -20.90 -13.35
N GLU A 153 26.56 -20.38 -14.16
CA GLU A 153 27.08 -19.02 -14.03
C GLU A 153 25.92 -18.02 -14.02
N GLY A 154 25.95 -17.05 -13.10
CA GLY A 154 24.87 -16.07 -12.95
C GLY A 154 23.72 -16.47 -12.02
N ARG A 155 23.76 -17.64 -11.35
CA ARG A 155 22.73 -18.07 -10.37
C ARG A 155 22.41 -17.00 -9.31
N LEU A 156 23.42 -16.34 -8.76
CA LEU A 156 23.22 -15.31 -7.73
C LEU A 156 22.51 -14.08 -8.31
N ILE A 157 22.88 -13.65 -9.51
CA ILE A 157 22.24 -12.53 -10.21
C ILE A 157 20.78 -12.85 -10.48
N HIS A 158 20.49 -14.04 -11.01
CA HIS A 158 19.12 -14.45 -11.29
C HIS A 158 18.27 -14.57 -10.01
N LEU A 159 18.83 -15.13 -8.94
CA LEU A 159 18.18 -15.24 -7.64
C LEU A 159 17.84 -13.88 -7.05
N VAL A 160 18.82 -12.97 -7.01
CA VAL A 160 18.64 -11.62 -6.47
C VAL A 160 17.63 -10.86 -7.32
N ASN A 161 17.72 -10.97 -8.65
CA ASN A 161 16.77 -10.36 -9.57
C ASN A 161 15.33 -10.88 -9.36
N ASP A 162 15.15 -12.19 -9.20
CA ASP A 162 13.85 -12.79 -8.94
C ASP A 162 13.30 -12.37 -7.58
N ALA A 163 14.13 -12.30 -6.54
CA ALA A 163 13.74 -11.76 -5.24
C ALA A 163 13.25 -10.30 -5.35
N PHE A 164 13.99 -9.43 -6.06
CA PHE A 164 13.57 -8.05 -6.31
C PHE A 164 12.27 -7.99 -7.13
N HIS A 165 12.11 -8.84 -8.13
CA HIS A 165 10.89 -8.93 -8.93
C HIS A 165 9.68 -9.28 -8.04
N LEU A 166 9.81 -10.29 -7.17
CA LEU A 166 8.76 -10.71 -6.25
C LEU A 166 8.43 -9.65 -5.20
N ILE A 167 9.44 -8.97 -4.65
CA ILE A 167 9.25 -7.86 -3.70
C ILE A 167 8.53 -6.70 -4.39
N ALA A 168 8.92 -6.34 -5.61
CA ALA A 168 8.25 -5.28 -6.38
C ALA A 168 6.79 -5.66 -6.73
N ALA A 169 6.55 -6.93 -7.08
CA ALA A 169 5.21 -7.46 -7.30
C ALA A 169 4.35 -7.52 -6.02
N GLY A 170 4.98 -7.71 -4.86
CA GLY A 170 4.32 -7.56 -3.56
C GLY A 170 4.05 -6.10 -3.21
N ALA A 171 4.92 -5.17 -3.58
CA ALA A 171 4.79 -3.75 -3.21
C ALA A 171 3.70 -3.00 -3.98
N TRP A 172 3.50 -3.28 -5.28
CA TRP A 172 2.53 -2.54 -6.11
C TRP A 172 1.29 -3.34 -6.51
N PRO A 173 1.35 -4.41 -7.33
CA PRO A 173 0.16 -5.16 -7.72
C PRO A 173 -0.64 -5.66 -6.53
N ALA A 174 0.01 -6.29 -5.54
CA ALA A 174 -0.63 -6.69 -4.30
C ALA A 174 -0.90 -5.49 -3.35
N GLY A 175 -0.22 -4.36 -3.55
CA GLY A 175 -0.44 -3.09 -2.85
C GLY A 175 -1.75 -2.39 -3.25
N LEU A 176 -2.37 -2.78 -4.37
CA LEU A 176 -3.70 -2.32 -4.74
C LEU A 176 -4.77 -2.75 -3.73
N ALA A 177 -4.63 -3.90 -3.08
CA ALA A 177 -5.57 -4.35 -2.06
C ALA A 177 -5.62 -3.44 -0.82
N PRO A 178 -4.51 -3.15 -0.11
CA PRO A 178 -4.52 -2.20 1.00
C PRO A 178 -4.85 -0.77 0.54
N PHE A 179 -4.47 -0.37 -0.67
CA PHE A 179 -4.86 0.94 -1.23
C PHE A 179 -6.37 1.03 -1.50
N ALA A 180 -7.01 -0.04 -1.98
CA ALA A 180 -8.46 -0.09 -2.18
C ALA A 180 -9.21 -0.01 -0.84
N LEU A 181 -8.72 -0.69 0.21
CA LEU A 181 -9.26 -0.55 1.57
C LEU A 181 -9.14 0.89 2.08
N PHE A 182 -8.01 1.55 1.80
CA PHE A 182 -7.81 2.97 2.11
C PHE A 182 -8.79 3.85 1.36
N LEU A 183 -8.92 3.66 0.05
CA LEU A 183 -9.82 4.47 -0.78
C LEU A 183 -11.28 4.31 -0.35
N ALA A 184 -11.71 3.08 -0.03
CA ALA A 184 -13.05 2.83 0.50
C ALA A 184 -13.34 3.57 1.81
N GLN A 185 -12.32 3.80 2.65
CA GLN A 185 -12.45 4.64 3.85
C GLN A 185 -12.40 6.12 3.49
N ALA A 186 -11.50 6.53 2.60
CA ALA A 186 -11.34 7.92 2.17
C ALA A 186 -12.55 8.46 1.39
N LEU A 187 -13.35 7.60 0.75
CA LEU A 187 -14.61 7.99 0.09
C LEU A 187 -15.72 8.37 1.08
N GLN A 188 -15.56 8.03 2.36
CA GLN A 188 -16.47 8.43 3.44
C GLN A 188 -15.99 9.70 4.16
N ALA A 189 -14.91 10.32 3.65
CA ALA A 189 -14.34 11.52 4.24
C ALA A 189 -15.14 12.76 3.86
N ASP A 190 -15.62 13.48 4.88
CA ASP A 190 -16.41 14.71 4.69
C ASP A 190 -15.63 15.96 5.14
N GLN A 191 -14.53 15.78 5.88
CA GLN A 191 -13.76 16.90 6.41
C GLN A 191 -12.59 17.29 5.48
N PRO A 192 -12.28 18.60 5.35
CA PRO A 192 -11.15 19.06 4.54
C PRO A 192 -9.80 18.42 4.90
N ASP A 193 -9.58 18.18 6.20
CA ASP A 193 -8.34 17.55 6.69
C ASP A 193 -8.24 16.07 6.26
N GLU A 194 -9.36 15.35 6.22
CA GLU A 194 -9.41 13.94 5.76
C GLU A 194 -9.19 13.84 4.24
N MET A 195 -9.74 14.78 3.46
CA MET A 195 -9.50 14.85 2.02
C MET A 195 -8.03 15.17 1.69
N GLN A 196 -7.35 15.96 2.52
CA GLN A 196 -5.90 16.19 2.40
C GLN A 196 -5.09 14.92 2.69
N ILE A 197 -5.50 14.10 3.66
CA ILE A 197 -4.91 12.79 3.92
C ILE A 197 -5.10 11.88 2.69
N ALA A 198 -6.32 11.82 2.14
CA ALA A 198 -6.64 11.07 0.93
C ALA A 198 -5.73 11.44 -0.26
N ALA A 199 -5.57 12.73 -0.52
CA ALA A 199 -4.70 13.23 -1.58
C ALA A 199 -3.22 12.89 -1.33
N SER A 200 -2.75 13.02 -0.09
CA SER A 200 -1.35 12.79 0.29
C SER A 200 -0.97 11.31 0.21
N VAL A 201 -1.83 10.41 0.72
CA VAL A 201 -1.64 8.96 0.62
C VAL A 201 -1.67 8.51 -0.84
N THR A 202 -2.63 9.00 -1.62
CA THR A 202 -2.71 8.71 -3.06
C THR A 202 -1.44 9.13 -3.80
N ARG A 203 -0.91 10.34 -3.53
CA ARG A 203 0.34 10.82 -4.15
C ARG A 203 1.53 9.92 -3.81
N ARG A 204 1.66 9.50 -2.55
CA ARG A 204 2.72 8.58 -2.11
C ARG A 204 2.59 7.20 -2.75
N PHE A 205 1.37 6.66 -2.83
CA PHE A 205 1.13 5.37 -3.47
C PHE A 205 1.42 5.43 -4.97
N SER A 206 1.06 6.52 -5.66
CA SER A 206 1.41 6.73 -7.07
C SER A 206 2.92 6.76 -7.29
N PHE A 207 3.68 7.45 -6.43
CA PHE A 207 5.14 7.48 -6.54
C PHE A 207 5.75 6.08 -6.32
N LEU A 208 5.30 5.36 -5.29
CA LEU A 208 5.70 3.97 -5.05
C LEU A 208 5.38 3.09 -6.27
N SER A 209 4.20 3.26 -6.86
CA SER A 209 3.75 2.52 -8.04
C SER A 209 4.66 2.78 -9.25
N LEU A 210 5.07 4.02 -9.48
CA LEU A 210 5.97 4.37 -10.59
C LEU A 210 7.35 3.69 -10.45
N VAL A 211 7.95 3.77 -9.25
CA VAL A 211 9.26 3.16 -8.97
C VAL A 211 9.19 1.62 -9.10
N THR A 212 8.14 1.02 -8.56
CA THR A 212 7.93 -0.44 -8.61
C THR A 212 7.61 -0.95 -10.01
N VAL A 213 6.86 -0.21 -10.82
CA VAL A 213 6.62 -0.53 -12.25
C VAL A 213 7.95 -0.56 -13.02
N GLY A 214 8.81 0.45 -12.85
CA GLY A 214 10.14 0.46 -13.46
C GLY A 214 11.00 -0.73 -13.01
N THR A 215 10.98 -1.03 -11.70
CA THR A 215 11.67 -2.19 -11.14
C THR A 215 11.16 -3.50 -11.73
N LEU A 216 9.84 -3.68 -11.85
CA LEU A 216 9.23 -4.87 -12.45
C LEU A 216 9.56 -5.03 -13.93
N ALA A 217 9.60 -3.93 -14.68
CA ALA A 217 9.97 -3.96 -16.09
C ALA A 217 11.43 -4.42 -16.27
N ILE A 218 12.37 -3.82 -15.52
CA ILE A 218 13.79 -4.17 -15.58
C ILE A 218 14.01 -5.61 -15.12
N THR A 219 13.55 -5.96 -13.92
CA THR A 219 13.74 -7.31 -13.37
C THR A 219 12.99 -8.38 -14.16
N GLY A 220 11.83 -8.04 -14.72
CA GLY A 220 11.06 -8.93 -15.60
C GLY A 220 11.76 -9.21 -16.92
N ALA A 221 12.42 -8.20 -17.52
CA ALA A 221 13.24 -8.39 -18.72
C ALA A 221 14.44 -9.30 -18.44
N VAL A 222 15.13 -9.10 -17.31
CA VAL A 222 16.24 -9.95 -16.88
C VAL A 222 15.77 -11.40 -16.66
N ASN A 223 14.66 -11.61 -15.95
CA ASN A 223 14.08 -12.95 -15.77
C ASN A 223 13.68 -13.58 -17.12
N GLY A 224 13.08 -12.82 -18.03
CA GLY A 224 12.72 -13.28 -19.36
C GLY A 224 13.93 -13.74 -20.18
N TYR A 225 15.03 -12.99 -20.12
CA TYR A 225 16.29 -13.35 -20.75
C TYR A 225 16.84 -14.68 -20.21
N PHE A 226 16.92 -14.85 -18.90
CA PHE A 226 17.42 -16.08 -18.28
C PHE A 226 16.51 -17.29 -18.52
N LEU A 227 15.19 -17.13 -18.60
CA LEU A 227 14.26 -18.26 -18.75
C LEU A 227 14.03 -18.70 -20.20
N VAL A 228 14.05 -17.77 -21.15
CA VAL A 228 13.71 -18.06 -22.56
C VAL A 228 14.96 -18.14 -23.43
N GLY A 229 15.99 -17.34 -23.14
CA GLY A 229 17.26 -17.29 -23.87
C GLY A 229 17.17 -16.69 -25.28
N THR A 230 16.23 -17.15 -26.11
CA THR A 230 16.13 -16.80 -27.54
C THR A 230 14.73 -16.32 -27.94
N LEU A 231 14.65 -15.40 -28.93
CA LEU A 231 13.37 -14.94 -29.50
C LEU A 231 12.55 -16.06 -30.12
N HIS A 232 13.22 -17.09 -30.66
CA HIS A 232 12.53 -18.27 -31.21
C HIS A 232 11.81 -19.04 -30.11
N ALA A 233 12.48 -19.32 -28.99
CA ALA A 233 11.85 -19.99 -27.85
C ALA A 233 10.68 -19.17 -27.26
N LEU A 234 10.69 -17.84 -27.40
CA LEU A 234 9.62 -16.97 -26.93
C LEU A 234 8.30 -17.19 -27.68
N VAL A 235 8.33 -17.50 -28.98
CA VAL A 235 7.12 -17.67 -29.79
C VAL A 235 6.77 -19.14 -29.99
N ALA A 236 7.78 -20.01 -30.04
CA ALA A 236 7.62 -21.44 -30.30
C ALA A 236 7.17 -22.23 -29.07
N THR A 237 7.53 -21.81 -27.85
CA THR A 237 7.22 -22.58 -26.64
C THR A 237 5.93 -22.11 -25.97
N VAL A 238 5.25 -23.04 -25.28
CA VAL A 238 4.08 -22.72 -24.44
C VAL A 238 4.45 -21.70 -23.36
N TYR A 239 5.63 -21.88 -22.75
CA TYR A 239 6.15 -20.95 -21.74
C TYR A 239 6.34 -19.53 -22.29
N GLY A 240 6.95 -19.41 -23.47
CA GLY A 240 7.18 -18.13 -24.13
C GLY A 240 5.87 -17.41 -24.49
N ARG A 241 4.85 -18.13 -24.96
CA ARG A 241 3.52 -17.56 -25.24
C ARG A 241 2.83 -17.04 -23.97
N LEU A 242 2.92 -17.79 -22.86
CA LEU A 242 2.42 -17.33 -21.56
C LEU A 242 3.18 -16.09 -21.06
N LEU A 243 4.48 -16.01 -21.31
CA LEU A 243 5.28 -14.83 -21.00
C LEU A 243 4.86 -13.61 -21.83
N LEU A 244 4.60 -13.79 -23.13
CA LEU A 244 4.08 -12.72 -24.00
C LEU A 244 2.72 -12.20 -23.52
N LEU A 245 1.81 -13.11 -23.13
CA LEU A 245 0.54 -12.72 -22.52
C LEU A 245 0.75 -11.91 -21.23
N LYS A 246 1.67 -12.35 -20.36
CA LYS A 246 2.03 -11.62 -19.14
C LYS A 246 2.56 -10.20 -19.44
N ILE A 247 3.41 -10.06 -20.46
CA ILE A 247 3.94 -8.76 -20.90
C ILE A 247 2.82 -7.87 -21.46
N ALA A 248 1.92 -8.43 -22.28
CA ALA A 248 0.80 -7.69 -22.83
C ALA A 248 -0.16 -7.18 -21.74
N LEU A 249 -0.48 -8.02 -20.75
CA LEU A 249 -1.29 -7.63 -19.60
C LEU A 249 -0.60 -6.55 -18.76
N PHE A 250 0.71 -6.68 -18.53
CA PHE A 250 1.49 -5.67 -17.82
C PHE A 250 1.49 -4.33 -18.57
N ALA A 251 1.69 -4.34 -19.89
CA ALA A 251 1.64 -3.15 -20.72
C ALA A 251 0.25 -2.49 -20.67
N ALA A 252 -0.83 -3.27 -20.78
CA ALA A 252 -2.19 -2.76 -20.67
C ALA A 252 -2.44 -2.09 -19.29
N MET A 253 -2.00 -2.72 -18.20
CA MET A 253 -2.10 -2.14 -16.86
C MET A 253 -1.33 -0.82 -16.74
N VAL A 254 -0.13 -0.74 -17.32
CA VAL A 254 0.68 0.49 -17.33
C VAL A 254 0.01 1.60 -18.15
N VAL A 255 -0.56 1.29 -19.32
CA VAL A 255 -1.29 2.26 -20.15
C VAL A 255 -2.50 2.81 -19.41
N ILE A 256 -3.30 1.96 -18.77
CA ILE A 256 -4.45 2.38 -17.96
C ILE A 256 -3.99 3.27 -16.80
N GLY A 257 -2.91 2.89 -16.11
CA GLY A 257 -2.33 3.68 -15.02
C GLY A 257 -1.80 5.04 -15.48
N ALA A 258 -1.11 5.08 -16.62
CA ALA A 258 -0.59 6.31 -17.21
C ALA A 258 -1.72 7.23 -17.67
N PHE A 259 -2.78 6.68 -18.29
CA PHE A 259 -3.95 7.45 -18.68
C PHE A 259 -4.65 8.09 -17.47
N ASN A 260 -4.82 7.32 -16.38
CA ASN A 260 -5.38 7.83 -15.13
C ASN A 260 -4.52 8.98 -14.54
N LEU A 261 -3.19 8.82 -14.56
CA LEU A 261 -2.26 9.78 -13.97
C LEU A 261 -2.09 11.06 -14.80
N LEU A 262 -1.99 10.93 -16.13
CA LEU A 262 -1.63 12.03 -17.04
C LEU A 262 -2.84 12.79 -17.58
N TRP A 263 -4.00 12.14 -17.76
CA TRP A 263 -5.20 12.80 -18.30
C TRP A 263 -6.27 13.04 -17.25
N LEU A 264 -6.65 12.00 -16.49
CA LEU A 264 -7.81 12.09 -15.61
C LEU A 264 -7.51 12.95 -14.37
N LYS A 265 -6.36 12.73 -13.73
CA LYS A 265 -5.97 13.45 -12.52
C LYS A 265 -5.83 14.96 -12.73
N PRO A 266 -5.17 15.49 -13.78
CA PRO A 266 -5.13 16.93 -14.01
C PRO A 266 -6.50 17.54 -14.27
N GLN A 267 -7.38 16.85 -15.01
CA GLN A 267 -8.72 17.34 -15.29
C GLN A 267 -9.57 17.45 -14.02
N ILE A 268 -9.49 16.45 -13.13
CA ILE A 268 -10.19 16.49 -11.84
C ILE A 268 -9.65 17.64 -10.96
N LEU A 269 -8.33 17.87 -10.94
CA LEU A 269 -7.73 18.96 -10.18
C LEU A 269 -8.11 20.34 -10.72
N VAL A 270 -8.17 20.50 -12.04
CA VAL A 270 -8.62 21.73 -12.70
C VAL A 270 -10.11 21.97 -12.42
N ALA A 271 -10.94 20.93 -12.54
CA ALA A 271 -12.36 20.99 -12.24
C ALA A 271 -12.59 21.38 -10.78
N ALA A 272 -11.99 20.67 -9.82
CA ALA A 272 -12.09 20.97 -8.39
C ALA A 272 -11.66 22.40 -8.04
N LYS A 273 -10.56 22.90 -8.65
CA LYS A 273 -10.10 24.28 -8.45
C LYS A 273 -11.10 25.30 -9.01
N SER A 274 -11.69 25.03 -10.17
CA SER A 274 -12.70 25.92 -10.77
C SER A 274 -13.98 26.01 -9.93
N THR A 275 -14.44 24.89 -9.35
CA THR A 275 -15.60 24.86 -8.45
C THR A 275 -15.34 25.66 -7.18
N ALA A 276 -14.18 25.45 -6.55
CA ALA A 276 -13.78 26.16 -5.32
C ALA A 276 -13.64 27.68 -5.53
N LEU A 277 -13.07 28.10 -6.67
CA LEU A 277 -13.01 29.51 -7.07
C LEU A 277 -14.42 30.08 -7.31
N GLY A 278 -15.30 29.30 -7.92
CA GLY A 278 -16.70 29.64 -8.14
C GLY A 278 -17.45 29.91 -6.84
N GLU A 279 -17.35 29.02 -5.85
CA GLU A 279 -17.99 29.19 -4.54
C GLU A 279 -17.43 30.38 -3.76
N SER A 280 -16.11 30.54 -3.73
CA SER A 280 -15.46 31.69 -3.09
C SER A 280 -15.94 33.01 -3.69
N SER A 281 -16.11 33.07 -5.01
CA SER A 281 -16.62 34.27 -5.69
C SER A 281 -18.09 34.56 -5.35
N LYS A 282 -18.93 33.53 -5.21
CA LYS A 282 -20.33 33.66 -4.80
C LYS A 282 -20.44 34.17 -3.36
N LEU A 283 -19.61 33.66 -2.45
CA LEU A 283 -19.58 34.08 -1.06
C LEU A 283 -19.11 35.54 -0.90
N LEU A 284 -18.06 35.95 -1.63
CA LEU A 284 -17.63 37.36 -1.64
C LEU A 284 -18.73 38.29 -2.19
N ARG A 285 -19.49 37.85 -3.20
CA ARG A 285 -20.61 38.62 -3.73
C ARG A 285 -21.77 38.71 -2.74
N SER A 286 -22.07 37.65 -1.98
CA SER A 286 -23.13 37.67 -0.96
C SER A 286 -22.74 38.55 0.22
N LEU A 287 -21.50 38.47 0.70
CA LEU A 287 -20.98 39.36 1.75
C LEU A 287 -21.01 40.83 1.31
N ARG A 288 -20.56 41.14 0.08
CA ARG A 288 -20.61 42.51 -0.45
C ARG A 288 -22.04 43.03 -0.65
N ARG A 289 -23.01 42.16 -0.94
CA ARG A 289 -24.44 42.54 -0.96
C ARG A 289 -24.97 42.81 0.45
N ALA A 290 -24.67 41.91 1.40
CA ALA A 290 -25.06 42.04 2.80
C ALA A 290 -24.52 43.35 3.41
N GLU A 291 -23.28 43.71 3.09
CA GLU A 291 -22.64 44.96 3.51
C GLU A 291 -23.32 46.21 2.94
N ARG A 292 -23.85 46.17 1.70
CA ARG A 292 -24.63 47.28 1.13
C ARG A 292 -26.03 47.41 1.70
N THR A 293 -26.62 46.31 2.18
CA THR A 293 -27.96 46.29 2.78
C THR A 293 -27.97 46.60 4.27
N LEU A 294 -26.80 46.61 4.93
CA LEU A 294 -26.71 47.15 6.28
C LEU A 294 -27.05 48.65 6.23
N PRO A 295 -28.06 49.10 7.00
CA PRO A 295 -28.31 50.52 7.12
C PRO A 295 -27.02 51.15 7.61
N ARG A 296 -26.47 52.10 6.84
CA ARG A 296 -25.49 53.05 7.36
C ARG A 296 -26.19 53.76 8.50
N ASN A 297 -26.04 53.25 9.72
CA ASN A 297 -26.35 54.02 10.91
C ASN A 297 -25.48 55.26 10.79
N HIS A 298 -26.10 56.35 10.35
CA HIS A 298 -25.65 57.69 10.67
C HIS A 298 -25.44 57.66 12.17
N CYS A 299 -24.19 57.52 12.62
CA CYS A 299 -23.83 57.97 13.95
C CYS A 299 -24.14 59.46 13.94
N ASP A 300 -25.35 59.77 14.39
CA ASP A 300 -25.82 61.11 14.57
C ASP A 300 -24.81 61.84 15.46
N HIS A 301 -24.12 62.80 14.86
CA HIS A 301 -23.09 63.62 15.51
C HIS A 301 -23.67 64.50 16.64
N SER A 302 -24.98 64.42 16.88
CA SER A 302 -25.71 65.13 17.94
C SER A 302 -25.39 64.62 19.36
N SER A 303 -25.12 63.32 19.55
CA SER A 303 -24.94 62.74 20.91
C SER A 303 -23.56 63.03 21.52
N ARG A 304 -22.52 63.22 20.72
CA ARG A 304 -21.17 63.61 21.20
C ARG A 304 -21.08 65.07 21.65
N ARG A 305 -21.93 65.97 21.16
CA ARG A 305 -21.96 67.37 21.61
C ARG A 305 -22.68 67.56 22.96
N ALA A 306 -23.68 66.73 23.27
CA ALA A 306 -24.40 66.80 24.53
C ALA A 306 -23.53 66.35 25.73
N GLY A 307 -22.76 65.26 25.58
CA GLY A 307 -21.88 64.76 26.64
C GLY A 307 -20.72 65.71 27.00
N ASN A 308 -20.16 66.42 26.01
CA ASN A 308 -19.06 67.36 26.22
C ASN A 308 -19.50 68.67 26.92
N HIS A 309 -20.76 69.10 26.76
CA HIS A 309 -21.27 70.28 27.45
C HIS A 309 -21.61 70.01 28.93
N ALA A 310 -22.08 68.80 29.27
CA ALA A 310 -22.34 68.41 30.64
C ALA A 310 -21.03 68.27 31.46
N ALA A 311 -19.99 67.66 30.88
CA ALA A 311 -18.68 67.51 31.52
C ALA A 311 -17.97 68.86 31.75
N ARG A 312 -18.10 69.83 30.83
CA ARG A 312 -17.54 71.18 31.00
C ARG A 312 -18.27 72.03 32.03
N ARG A 313 -19.56 71.77 32.30
CA ARG A 313 -20.32 72.46 33.35
C ARG A 313 -19.99 71.96 34.75
N SER A 314 -19.71 70.66 34.95
CA SER A 314 -19.33 70.15 36.28
C SER A 314 -17.95 70.65 36.73
N LEU A 315 -16.98 70.73 35.80
CA LEU A 315 -15.64 71.27 36.07
C LEU A 315 -15.64 72.78 36.40
N ARG A 316 -16.57 73.57 35.83
CA ARG A 316 -16.69 75.00 36.15
C ARG A 316 -17.31 75.29 37.52
N ASN A 317 -18.17 74.39 38.02
CA ASN A 317 -18.80 74.57 39.34
C ASN A 317 -17.88 74.12 40.49
N ALA A 318 -16.90 73.24 40.23
CA ALA A 318 -15.91 72.84 41.21
C ALA A 318 -14.90 73.96 41.54
N HIS A 319 -14.61 74.85 40.57
CA HIS A 319 -13.63 75.94 40.75
C HIS A 319 -14.18 77.20 41.44
N ARG A 320 -15.49 77.26 41.73
CA ARG A 320 -16.16 78.40 42.39
C ARG A 320 -16.44 78.19 43.89
N ARG A 321 -15.94 77.09 44.47
CA ARG A 321 -16.12 76.71 45.89
C ARG A 321 -14.80 76.56 46.65
N GLN A 322 -13.72 77.15 46.15
CA GLN A 322 -12.50 77.47 46.91
C GLN A 322 -12.33 78.97 46.90
#